data_AF-A0A6G3XU66-F1
#
_entry.id   AF-A0A6G3XU66-F1
#
_cell.length_a   1.000
_cell.length_b   1.000
_cell.length_c   1.000
_cell.angle_alpha   90.00
_cell.angle_beta   90.00
_cell.angle_gamma   90.00
#
_symmetry.space_group_name_H-M   'P 1'
#
loop_
_entity.id
_entity.type
_entity.pdbx_description
1 polymer ?
#
loop_
_entity_poly.entity_id
_entity_poly.type
_entity_poly.pdbx_seq_one_letter_code
_entity_poly.pdbx_strand_id
1 'polypeptide(L)' 'MTTALTDSVAHLSPGRWATANRLLVRKALAEFSHERLLAPTPLGDDRYTVRSDDASTEYRFTARLFALD' A
#
# COMPACT_ATOMS: atom_id res chain seq x y z
N MET A 1 -9.19 28.70 21.52
CA MET A 1 -9.23 27.22 21.56
C MET A 1 -9.27 26.60 20.16
N THR A 2 -9.98 27.20 19.19
CA THR A 2 -10.07 26.74 17.80
C THR A 2 -8.73 26.68 17.06
N THR A 3 -7.87 27.70 17.19
CA THR A 3 -6.55 27.74 16.53
C THR A 3 -5.62 26.61 16.97
N ALA A 4 -5.63 26.26 18.27
CA ALA A 4 -4.80 25.18 18.79
C ALA A 4 -5.22 23.79 18.25
N LEU A 5 -6.52 23.58 17.97
CA LEU A 5 -6.98 22.38 17.27
C LEU A 5 -6.55 22.37 15.80
N THR A 6 -6.57 23.53 15.13
CA THR A 6 -6.10 23.64 13.74
C THR A 6 -4.60 23.33 13.63
N ASP A 7 -3.80 23.80 14.59
CA ASP A 7 -2.36 23.55 14.62
C ASP A 7 -2.03 22.08 14.89
N SER A 8 -2.78 21.40 15.76
CA SER A 8 -2.55 19.98 16.08
C SER A 8 -2.81 19.05 14.88
N VAL A 9 -3.69 19.44 13.96
CA VAL A 9 -3.99 18.69 12.73
C VAL A 9 -3.35 19.29 11.47
N ALA A 10 -2.52 20.33 11.58
CA ALA A 10 -1.92 21.02 10.43
C ALA A 10 -1.05 20.10 9.54
N HIS A 11 -0.63 18.94 10.07
CA HIS A 11 0.10 17.93 9.32
C HIS A 11 -0.79 17.09 8.37
N LEU A 12 -2.11 17.07 8.60
CA LEU A 12 -3.08 16.38 7.77
C LEU A 12 -3.43 17.22 6.54
N SER A 13 -2.59 17.12 5.52
CA SER A 13 -2.91 17.64 4.19
C SER A 13 -3.22 16.48 3.23
N PRO A 14 -4.05 16.70 2.19
CA PRO A 14 -4.34 15.66 1.20
C PRO A 14 -3.08 15.03 0.60
N GLY A 15 -2.06 15.84 0.28
CA GLY A 15 -0.80 15.35 -0.29
C GLY A 15 0.03 14.49 0.67
N ARG A 16 0.12 14.89 1.96
CA ARG A 16 0.81 14.10 2.99
C ARG A 16 0.07 12.80 3.27
N TRP A 17 -1.25 12.87 3.35
CA TRP A 17 -2.09 11.70 3.59
C TRP A 17 -2.04 10.70 2.43
N ALA A 18 -2.11 11.17 1.19
CA ALA A 18 -1.96 10.31 0.01
C ALA A 18 -0.59 9.61 -0.02
N THR A 19 0.48 10.33 0.32
CA THR A 19 1.84 9.76 0.41
C THR A 19 1.91 8.70 1.51
N ALA A 20 1.40 9.01 2.70
CA ALA A 20 1.38 8.09 3.83
C ALA A 20 0.62 6.80 3.48
N ASN A 21 -0.56 6.90 2.87
CA ASN A 21 -1.34 5.74 2.45
C ASN A 21 -0.63 4.91 1.36
N ARG A 22 -0.01 5.55 0.37
CA ARG A 22 0.76 4.83 -0.66
C ARG A 22 1.91 4.02 -0.03
N LEU A 23 2.62 4.60 0.95
CA LEU A 23 3.70 3.92 1.65
C LEU A 23 3.20 2.77 2.52
N LEU A 24 2.06 2.96 3.19
CA LEU A 24 1.44 1.95 4.03
C LEU A 24 0.92 0.77 3.18
N VAL A 25 0.21 1.03 2.09
CA VAL A 25 -0.28 -0.01 1.16
C VAL A 25 0.89 -0.77 0.53
N ARG A 26 1.96 -0.07 0.12
CA ARG A 26 3.19 -0.74 -0.37
C ARG A 26 3.75 -1.71 0.67
N LYS A 27 3.83 -1.29 1.93
CA LYS A 27 4.32 -2.16 3.02
C LYS A 27 3.37 -3.34 3.23
N ALA A 28 2.07 -3.10 3.30
CA ALA A 28 1.08 -4.15 3.47
C ALA A 28 1.16 -5.19 2.34
N LEU A 29 1.26 -4.76 1.08
CA LEU A 29 1.45 -5.66 -0.06
C LEU A 29 2.73 -6.48 0.07
N ALA A 30 3.85 -5.89 0.51
CA ALA A 30 5.10 -6.63 0.67
C ALA A 30 5.05 -7.63 1.85
N GLU A 31 4.71 -7.17 3.05
CA GLU A 31 4.75 -7.98 4.27
C GLU A 31 3.68 -9.07 4.25
N PHE A 32 2.46 -8.77 3.81
CA PHE A 32 1.41 -9.79 3.73
C PHE A 32 1.68 -10.81 2.62
N SER A 33 2.41 -10.45 1.56
CA SER A 33 2.90 -11.44 0.60
C SER A 33 4.02 -12.31 1.18
N HIS A 34 4.95 -11.72 1.93
CA HIS A 34 6.00 -12.45 2.64
C HIS A 34 5.42 -13.46 3.65
N GLU A 35 4.40 -13.06 4.42
CA GLU A 35 3.68 -13.91 5.37
C GLU A 35 2.66 -14.85 4.70
N ARG A 36 2.55 -14.82 3.36
CA ARG A 36 1.62 -15.64 2.55
C ARG A 36 0.14 -15.44 2.85
N LEU A 37 -0.22 -14.30 3.44
CA LEU A 37 -1.62 -13.85 3.55
C LEU A 37 -2.15 -13.39 2.19
N LEU A 38 -1.28 -12.81 1.36
CA LEU A 38 -1.57 -12.48 -0.04
C LEU A 38 -0.69 -13.32 -0.97
N ALA A 39 -1.24 -13.73 -2.11
CA ALA A 39 -0.50 -14.41 -3.17
C ALA A 39 -0.60 -13.60 -4.48
N PRO A 40 0.30 -12.62 -4.73
CA PRO A 40 0.25 -11.81 -5.93
C PRO A 40 0.43 -12.65 -7.19
N THR A 41 -0.44 -12.43 -8.18
CA THR A 41 -0.33 -13.09 -9.49
C THR A 41 0.67 -12.33 -10.37
N PRO A 42 1.70 -13.00 -10.93
CA PRO A 42 2.63 -12.34 -11.85
C PRO A 42 1.93 -11.99 -13.18
N LEU A 43 2.26 -10.81 -13.71
CA LEU A 43 1.78 -10.30 -15.00
C LEU A 43 2.89 -10.23 -16.07
N GLY A 44 4.13 -10.58 -15.70
CA GLY A 44 5.33 -10.42 -16.54
C GLY A 44 6.01 -9.05 -16.35
N ASP A 45 7.29 -8.95 -16.76
CA ASP A 45 8.11 -7.73 -16.63
C ASP A 45 8.16 -7.15 -15.20
N ASP A 46 8.40 -8.00 -14.20
CA ASP A 46 8.42 -7.63 -12.78
C ASP A 46 7.11 -7.02 -12.25
N ARG A 47 5.98 -7.19 -12.97
CA ARG A 47 4.66 -6.72 -12.57
C ARG A 47 3.84 -7.82 -11.90
N TYR A 48 3.05 -7.42 -10.92
CA TYR A 48 2.20 -8.28 -10.12
C TYR A 48 0.82 -7.64 -9.88
N THR A 49 -0.15 -8.48 -9.55
CA THR A 49 -1.50 -8.04 -9.19
C THR A 49 -2.05 -8.78 -7.97
N VAL A 50 -2.83 -8.09 -7.14
CA VAL A 50 -3.64 -8.64 -6.05
C VAL A 50 -5.06 -8.12 -6.22
N ARG A 51 -6.05 -9.01 -6.13
CA ARG A 51 -7.47 -8.63 -6.16
C ARG A 51 -8.08 -8.69 -4.77
N SER A 52 -9.08 -7.85 -4.53
CA SER A 52 -9.95 -7.99 -3.35
C SER A 52 -10.74 -9.31 -3.43
N ASP A 53 -11.27 -9.76 -2.28
CA ASP A 53 -12.01 -11.03 -2.17
C ASP A 53 -13.24 -11.10 -3.10
N ASP A 54 -13.92 -9.97 -3.27
CA ASP A 54 -15.06 -9.80 -4.19
C ASP A 54 -14.63 -9.56 -5.65
N ALA A 55 -13.33 -9.54 -5.91
CA ALA A 55 -12.68 -9.22 -7.17
C ALA A 55 -13.03 -7.82 -7.75
N SER A 56 -13.68 -6.92 -7.01
CA SER A 56 -14.07 -5.60 -7.52
C SER A 56 -12.89 -4.63 -7.64
N THR A 57 -11.84 -4.85 -6.85
CA THR A 57 -10.64 -4.00 -6.80
C THR A 57 -9.41 -4.79 -7.22
N GLU A 58 -8.50 -4.13 -7.94
CA GLU A 58 -7.23 -4.69 -8.38
C GLU A 58 -6.08 -3.74 -8.04
N TYR A 59 -5.11 -4.24 -7.27
CA TYR A 59 -3.86 -3.54 -6.97
C TYR A 59 -2.77 -4.06 -7.89
N ARG A 60 -2.22 -3.18 -8.74
CA ARG A 60 -1.10 -3.49 -9.64
C ARG A 60 0.16 -2.78 -9.17
N PHE A 61 1.28 -3.50 -9.18
CA PHE A 61 2.55 -2.96 -8.75
C PHE A 61 3.72 -3.69 -9.42
N THR A 62 4.87 -3.04 -9.46
CA THR A 62 6.15 -3.65 -9.82
C THR A 62 6.86 -4.09 -8.54
N ALA A 63 7.49 -5.26 -8.54
CA ALA A 63 8.26 -5.75 -7.41
C ALA A 63 9.46 -6.56 -7.87
N ARG A 64 10.47 -6.63 -6.99
CA ARG A 64 11.59 -7.55 -7.10
C ARG A 64 11.58 -8.42 -5.86
N LEU A 65 11.53 -9.74 -6.04
CA LEU A 65 11.65 -10.70 -4.93
C LEU A 65 13.12 -10.85 -4.56
N PHE A 66 13.40 -10.91 -3.26
CA PHE A 66 14.74 -11.09 -2.72
C PHE A 66 14.84 -12.45 -2.02
N ALA A 67 15.93 -12.68 -1.30
CA ALA A 67 16.08 -13.89 -0.50
C ALA A 67 15.19 -13.84 0.74
N LEU A 68 14.79 -15.01 1.24
CA LEU A 68 13.82 -15.21 2.33
C LEU A 68 12.35 -14.93 1.92
N ASP A 69 12.07 -14.93 0.62
CA ASP A 69 10.84 -14.41 0.01
C ASP A 69 10.71 -12.89 0.19
#